data_AF-A0AAU7R0Z7-F1
#
_entry.id   AF-A0AAU7R0Z7-F1
#
_cell.length_a   1.000
_cell.length_b   1.000
_cell.length_c   1.000
_cell.angle_alpha   90.00
_cell.angle_beta   90.00
_cell.angle_gamma   90.00
#
_symmetry.space_group_name_H-M   'P 1'
#
loop_
_entity.id
_entity.type
_entity.pdbx_description
1 polymer ?
#
loop_
_entity_poly.entity_id
_entity_poly.type
_entity_poly.pdbx_seq_one_letter_code
_entity_poly.pdbx_strand_id
1 'polypeptide(L)'
;MTGARGGPPADRWTRNAWRTLHIGVAITGVCLLWAVSVPGFVFYVMLGVVFLFAVAGLSWAILVGFFVVERRRWSWRFLVAPVIVVLTAALVVAGAPFQARWAVSRGAFERVVATLPAASPQDAEWSSVHVPHRIGAYIITSAYTVPGGVVLYETNGYMLNDAGFAYLPQGPTADLANEDFEAPRFTHLGGPWYSWTASW
;
A
#
# COMPACT_ATOMS: atom_id res chain seq x y z
N MET A 1 8.81 32.34 46.67
CA MET A 1 9.68 32.46 45.48
C MET A 1 9.93 31.06 44.91
N THR A 2 9.17 30.65 43.90
CA THR A 2 9.25 29.35 43.25
C THR A 2 10.29 29.37 42.14
N GLY A 3 11.41 28.68 42.33
CA GLY A 3 12.50 28.59 41.35
C GLY A 3 12.06 27.87 40.08
N ALA A 4 12.10 28.58 38.96
CA ALA A 4 11.86 28.04 37.64
C ALA A 4 12.98 27.04 37.27
N ARG A 5 12.66 25.75 37.22
CA ARG A 5 13.52 24.70 36.66
C ARG A 5 13.54 24.81 35.13
N GLY A 6 14.26 25.80 34.61
CA GLY A 6 14.63 25.86 33.20
C GLY A 6 15.83 24.94 32.96
N GLY A 7 15.59 23.68 32.58
CA GLY A 7 16.67 22.84 32.04
C GLY A 7 17.34 23.53 30.84
N PRO A 8 18.65 23.35 30.62
CA PRO A 8 19.41 24.09 29.61
C PRO A 8 18.79 23.93 28.20
N PRO A 9 18.87 24.95 27.33
CA PRO A 9 18.23 24.97 26.01
C PRO A 9 18.58 23.77 25.12
N ALA A 10 19.74 23.14 25.34
CA ALA A 10 20.20 21.93 24.65
C ALA A 10 19.35 20.67 24.92
N ASP A 11 18.69 20.53 26.07
CA ASP A 11 17.77 19.40 26.35
C ASP A 11 16.50 19.50 25.50
N ARG A 12 15.89 20.70 25.47
CA ARG A 12 14.63 20.91 24.74
C ARG A 12 14.81 20.72 23.23
N TRP A 13 15.89 21.23 22.66
CA TRP A 13 16.17 21.08 21.23
C TRP A 13 16.31 19.60 20.84
N THR A 14 17.10 18.82 21.58
CA THR A 14 17.31 17.39 21.27
C THR A 14 16.04 16.57 21.44
N ARG A 15 15.24 16.86 22.47
CA ARG A 15 13.94 16.21 22.68
C ARG A 15 12.97 16.48 21.53
N ASN A 16 12.95 17.71 21.03
CA ASN A 16 12.12 18.09 19.89
C ASN A 16 12.61 17.42 18.60
N ALA A 17 13.94 17.35 18.37
CA ALA A 17 14.51 16.67 17.22
C ALA A 17 14.11 15.18 17.16
N TRP A 18 14.22 14.46 18.28
CA TRP A 18 13.79 13.06 18.38
C TRP A 18 12.29 12.89 18.11
N ARG A 19 11.46 13.79 18.65
CA ARG A 19 10.00 13.76 18.41
C ARG A 19 9.68 13.97 16.94
N THR A 20 10.28 14.98 16.31
CA THR A 20 10.09 15.27 14.89
C THR A 20 10.51 14.08 14.02
N LEU A 21 11.66 13.46 14.33
CA LEU A 21 12.12 12.26 13.63
C LEU A 21 11.11 11.10 13.76
N HIS A 22 10.66 10.79 14.98
CA HIS A 22 9.72 9.67 15.19
C HIS A 22 8.37 9.91 14.51
N ILE A 23 7.85 11.14 14.56
CA ILE A 23 6.62 11.52 13.87
C ILE A 23 6.81 11.40 12.36
N GLY A 24 7.93 11.89 11.83
CA GLY A 24 8.27 11.77 10.42
C GLY A 24 8.30 10.31 9.96
N VAL A 25 9.05 9.47 10.66
CA VAL A 25 9.15 8.02 10.37
C VAL A 25 7.78 7.33 10.46
N ALA A 26 6.96 7.67 11.46
CA ALA A 26 5.62 7.11 11.60
C ALA A 26 4.70 7.53 10.43
N ILE A 27 4.70 8.80 10.05
CA ILE A 27 3.92 9.30 8.91
C ILE A 27 4.38 8.62 7.61
N THR A 28 5.70 8.54 7.38
CA THR A 28 6.26 7.84 6.21
C THR A 28 5.85 6.37 6.19
N GLY A 29 5.86 5.69 7.34
CA GLY A 29 5.37 4.32 7.47
C GLY A 29 3.88 4.19 7.12
N VAL A 30 3.03 5.08 7.60
CA VAL A 30 1.59 5.08 7.26
C VAL A 30 1.39 5.31 5.75
N CYS A 31 2.11 6.24 5.14
CA CYS A 31 2.06 6.47 3.70
C CYS A 31 2.47 5.22 2.90
N LEU A 32 3.51 4.51 3.36
CA LEU A 32 3.93 3.25 2.76
C LEU A 32 2.83 2.20 2.83
N LEU A 33 2.26 1.96 4.02
CA LEU A 33 1.19 0.97 4.19
C LEU A 33 -0.03 1.29 3.32
N TRP A 34 -0.37 2.58 3.18
CA TRP A 34 -1.43 3.01 2.27
C TRP A 34 -1.06 2.73 0.80
N ALA A 35 0.18 3.06 0.40
CA ALA A 35 0.65 2.89 -0.98
C ALA A 35 0.66 1.44 -1.46
N VAL A 36 0.86 0.48 -0.55
CA VAL A 36 0.83 -0.97 -0.85
C VAL A 36 -0.52 -1.63 -0.53
N SER A 37 -1.55 -0.86 -0.16
CA SER A 37 -2.89 -1.39 0.13
C SER A 37 -3.79 -1.54 -1.10
N VAL A 38 -3.26 -1.21 -2.29
CA VAL A 38 -3.91 -1.31 -3.60
C VAL A 38 -3.32 -2.45 -4.41
N PRO A 39 -4.01 -3.02 -5.42
CA PRO A 39 -3.41 -3.99 -6.31
C PRO A 39 -2.18 -3.38 -7.00
N GLY A 40 -1.02 -4.03 -6.88
CA GLY A 40 0.26 -3.44 -7.24
C GLY A 40 0.79 -2.52 -6.14
N PHE A 41 1.08 -1.26 -6.49
CA PHE A 41 1.51 -0.22 -5.54
C PHE A 41 1.45 1.18 -6.19
N VAL A 42 1.37 2.23 -5.37
CA VAL A 42 1.36 3.62 -5.86
C VAL A 42 2.79 4.12 -6.10
N PHE A 43 3.24 4.12 -7.36
CA PHE A 43 4.63 4.41 -7.75
C PHE A 43 5.20 5.72 -7.18
N TYR A 44 4.52 6.85 -7.37
CA TYR A 44 5.03 8.16 -6.91
C TYR A 44 5.11 8.28 -5.39
N VAL A 45 4.15 7.68 -4.68
CA VAL A 45 4.21 7.62 -3.21
C VAL A 45 5.36 6.74 -2.77
N MET A 46 5.63 5.64 -3.49
CA MET A 46 6.78 4.79 -3.19
C MET A 46 8.12 5.51 -3.35
N LEU A 47 8.30 6.25 -4.43
CA LEU A 47 9.49 7.08 -4.63
C LEU A 47 9.68 8.08 -3.47
N GLY A 48 8.61 8.77 -3.07
CA GLY A 48 8.63 9.71 -1.96
C GLY A 48 8.95 9.04 -0.62
N VAL A 49 8.36 7.87 -0.34
CA VAL A 49 8.60 7.09 0.88
C VAL A 49 10.06 6.64 0.98
N VAL A 50 10.64 6.13 -0.12
CA VAL A 50 12.05 5.69 -0.15
C VAL A 50 12.97 6.87 0.18
N PHE A 51 12.74 8.03 -0.44
CA PHE A 51 13.49 9.24 -0.16
C PHE A 51 13.36 9.69 1.31
N LEU A 52 12.14 9.72 1.84
CA LEU A 52 11.87 10.13 3.22
C LEU A 52 12.51 9.18 4.25
N PHE A 53 12.46 7.87 4.01
CA PHE A 53 13.15 6.91 4.87
C PHE A 53 14.68 7.04 4.79
N ALA A 54 15.24 7.33 3.62
CA ALA A 54 16.68 7.58 3.48
C ALA A 54 17.12 8.82 4.29
N VAL A 55 16.39 9.93 4.18
CA VAL A 55 16.64 11.16 4.94
C VAL A 55 16.46 10.92 6.45
N ALA A 56 15.41 10.20 6.85
CA ALA A 56 15.17 9.87 8.24
C ALA A 56 16.25 8.94 8.82
N GLY A 57 16.70 7.95 8.04
CA GLY A 57 17.78 7.04 8.41
C GLY A 57 19.11 7.77 8.61
N LEU A 58 19.45 8.69 7.70
CA LEU A 58 20.63 9.54 7.84
C LEU A 58 20.54 10.45 9.08
N SER A 59 19.38 11.10 9.27
CA SER A 59 19.13 11.95 10.44
C SER A 59 19.23 11.16 11.75
N TRP A 60 18.68 9.95 11.77
CA TRP A 60 18.78 9.03 12.90
C TRP A 60 20.23 8.67 13.19
N ALA A 61 21.02 8.29 12.18
CA ALA A 61 22.42 7.91 12.34
C ALA A 61 23.26 9.07 12.89
N ILE A 62 23.05 10.30 12.41
CA ILE A 62 23.73 11.51 12.91
C ILE A 62 23.37 11.75 14.38
N LEU A 63 22.08 11.69 14.74
CA LEU A 63 21.63 11.94 16.11
C LEU A 63 22.13 10.86 17.09
N VAL A 64 22.08 9.58 16.71
CA VAL A 64 22.64 8.50 17.52
C VAL A 64 24.15 8.67 17.67
N GLY A 65 24.88 8.89 16.57
CA GLY A 65 26.33 9.07 16.58
C GLY A 65 26.76 10.20 17.50
N PHE A 66 26.14 11.38 17.37
CA PHE A 66 26.39 12.52 18.24
C PHE A 66 26.15 12.16 19.73
N PHE A 67 25.05 11.48 20.06
CA PHE A 67 24.73 11.16 21.46
C PHE A 67 25.62 10.06 22.06
N VAL A 68 25.96 9.04 21.29
CA VAL A 68 26.81 7.94 21.75
C VAL A 68 28.24 8.42 21.94
N VAL A 69 28.76 9.22 21.00
CA VAL A 69 30.14 9.74 21.05
C VAL A 69 30.27 10.85 22.10
N GLU A 70 29.41 11.87 22.06
CA GLU A 70 29.56 13.07 22.90
C GLU A 70 29.08 12.84 24.34
N ARG A 71 27.98 12.10 24.51
CA ARG A 71 27.35 11.95 25.83
C ARG A 71 27.61 10.60 26.49
N ARG A 72 28.21 9.63 25.78
CA ARG A 72 28.46 8.24 26.24
C ARG A 72 27.27 7.63 26.99
N ARG A 73 26.05 7.97 26.58
CA ARG A 73 24.81 7.56 27.26
C ARG A 73 23.88 6.88 26.28
N TRP A 74 23.56 5.63 26.57
CA TRP A 74 22.52 4.89 25.88
C TRP A 74 21.13 5.35 26.32
N SER A 75 20.19 5.39 25.39
CA SER A 75 18.79 5.72 25.65
C SER A 75 17.88 4.85 24.80
N TRP A 76 16.87 4.24 25.41
CA TRP A 76 15.85 3.44 24.72
C TRP A 76 15.13 4.19 23.59
N ARG A 77 15.15 5.52 23.59
CA ARG A 77 14.55 6.35 22.53
C ARG A 77 15.18 6.12 21.16
N PHE A 78 16.43 5.67 21.11
CA PHE A 78 17.11 5.38 19.83
C PHE A 78 16.44 4.22 19.07
N LEU A 79 15.73 3.34 19.77
CA LEU A 79 15.10 2.17 19.16
C LEU A 79 13.72 2.46 18.57
N VAL A 80 13.08 3.59 18.88
CA VAL A 80 11.70 3.86 18.44
C VAL A 80 11.61 3.91 16.91
N ALA A 81 12.46 4.67 16.24
CA ALA A 81 12.46 4.75 14.77
C ALA A 81 12.75 3.39 14.10
N PRO A 82 13.82 2.64 14.47
CA PRO A 82 14.06 1.29 13.95
C PRO A 82 12.88 0.34 14.16
N VAL A 83 12.24 0.36 15.34
CA VAL A 83 11.08 -0.48 15.63
C VAL A 83 9.91 -0.15 14.70
N ILE A 84 9.62 1.15 14.47
CA ILE A 84 8.57 1.55 13.51
C ILE A 84 8.88 1.03 12.11
N VAL A 85 10.13 1.15 11.65
CA VAL A 85 10.55 0.68 10.32
C VAL A 85 10.39 -0.84 10.21
N VAL A 86 10.87 -1.61 11.20
CA VAL A 86 10.76 -3.07 11.23
C VAL A 86 9.30 -3.52 11.24
N LEU A 87 8.46 -2.89 12.07
CA LEU A 87 7.02 -3.20 12.10
C LEU A 87 6.33 -2.89 10.78
N THR A 88 6.65 -1.74 10.17
CA THR A 88 6.11 -1.35 8.86
C THR A 88 6.51 -2.37 7.80
N ALA A 89 7.80 -2.73 7.74
CA ALA A 89 8.30 -3.72 6.79
C ALA A 89 7.65 -5.09 6.98
N ALA A 90 7.48 -5.53 8.23
CA ALA A 90 6.79 -6.79 8.53
C ALA A 90 5.35 -6.80 8.02
N LEU A 91 4.61 -5.69 8.19
CA LEU A 91 3.24 -5.55 7.67
C LEU A 91 3.19 -5.58 6.14
N VAL A 92 4.15 -4.92 5.47
CA VAL A 92 4.26 -4.91 4.00
C VAL A 92 4.54 -6.32 3.48
N VAL A 93 5.54 -7.01 4.03
CA VAL A 93 5.90 -8.39 3.63
C VAL A 93 4.75 -9.36 3.86
N ALA A 94 3.99 -9.19 4.94
CA ALA A 94 2.80 -9.99 5.21
C ALA A 94 1.61 -9.68 4.28
N GLY A 95 1.69 -8.67 3.42
CA GLY A 95 0.57 -8.21 2.59
C GLY A 95 -0.62 -7.67 3.40
N ALA A 96 -0.42 -7.37 4.69
CA ALA A 96 -1.48 -7.06 5.63
C ALA A 96 -2.30 -5.82 5.24
N PRO A 97 -1.71 -4.70 4.76
CA PRO A 97 -2.49 -3.52 4.37
C PRO A 97 -3.45 -3.81 3.22
N PHE A 98 -3.00 -4.56 2.22
CA PHE A 98 -3.80 -4.94 1.06
C PHE A 98 -4.94 -5.88 1.47
N GLN A 99 -4.63 -6.95 2.20
CA GLN A 99 -5.62 -7.91 2.68
C GLN A 99 -6.68 -7.25 3.59
N ALA A 100 -6.27 -6.34 4.47
CA ALA A 100 -7.19 -5.62 5.35
C ALA A 100 -8.14 -4.70 4.56
N ARG A 101 -7.62 -3.92 3.61
CA ARG A 101 -8.44 -3.01 2.78
C ARG A 101 -9.37 -3.79 1.85
N TRP A 102 -8.92 -4.94 1.34
CA TRP A 102 -9.74 -5.85 0.55
C TRP A 102 -10.87 -6.44 1.38
N ALA A 103 -10.57 -7.00 2.57
CA ALA A 103 -11.57 -7.62 3.44
C ALA A 103 -12.73 -6.67 3.79
N VAL A 104 -12.42 -5.40 4.08
CA VAL A 104 -13.42 -4.36 4.34
C VAL A 104 -14.24 -4.01 3.09
N SER A 105 -13.66 -4.11 1.90
CA SER A 105 -14.30 -3.71 0.64
C SER A 105 -15.04 -4.84 -0.08
N ARG A 106 -14.71 -6.10 0.23
CA ARG A 106 -15.20 -7.28 -0.48
C ARG A 106 -16.73 -7.30 -0.65
N GLY A 107 -17.48 -7.02 0.42
CA GLY A 107 -18.94 -7.01 0.34
C GLY A 107 -19.51 -5.93 -0.60
N ALA A 108 -18.81 -4.82 -0.81
CA ALA A 108 -19.23 -3.81 -1.79
C ALA A 108 -18.99 -4.28 -3.22
N PHE A 109 -17.87 -4.96 -3.46
CA PHE A 109 -17.56 -5.58 -4.75
C PHE A 109 -18.56 -6.68 -5.11
N GLU A 110 -18.88 -7.56 -4.17
CA GLU A 110 -19.89 -8.62 -4.36
C GLU A 110 -21.26 -8.04 -4.74
N ARG A 111 -21.69 -6.94 -4.10
CA ARG A 111 -22.93 -6.25 -4.47
C ARG A 111 -22.89 -5.67 -5.88
N VAL A 112 -21.77 -5.08 -6.30
CA VAL A 112 -21.65 -4.52 -7.66
C VAL A 112 -21.69 -5.63 -8.69
N VAL A 113 -20.90 -6.69 -8.52
CA VAL A 113 -20.87 -7.81 -9.49
C VAL A 113 -22.22 -8.51 -9.59
N ALA A 114 -22.98 -8.62 -8.49
CA ALA A 114 -24.32 -9.20 -8.52
C ALA A 114 -25.33 -8.40 -9.38
N THR A 115 -25.04 -7.14 -9.71
CA THR A 115 -25.87 -6.30 -10.59
C THR A 115 -25.43 -6.32 -12.05
N LEU A 116 -24.27 -6.89 -12.35
CA LEU A 116 -23.74 -6.95 -13.72
C LEU A 116 -24.43 -8.07 -14.51
N PRO A 117 -24.54 -7.91 -15.84
CA PRO A 117 -24.99 -9.00 -16.70
C PRO A 117 -24.15 -10.25 -16.48
N ALA A 118 -24.78 -11.42 -16.54
CA ALA A 118 -24.04 -12.68 -16.50
C ALA A 118 -23.12 -12.74 -17.72
N ALA A 119 -21.81 -12.87 -17.49
CA ALA A 119 -20.85 -13.09 -18.56
C ALA A 119 -21.19 -14.42 -19.26
N SER A 120 -21.59 -14.38 -20.54
CA SER A 120 -21.83 -15.57 -21.31
C SER A 120 -20.50 -16.15 -21.79
N PRO A 121 -20.28 -17.47 -21.76
CA PRO A 121 -19.11 -18.10 -22.38
C PRO A 121 -18.96 -17.83 -23.89
N GLN A 122 -20.03 -17.33 -24.53
CA GLN A 122 -20.08 -16.97 -25.95
C GLN A 122 -19.81 -15.48 -26.21
N ASP A 123 -19.69 -14.67 -25.16
CA ASP A 123 -19.32 -13.26 -25.29
C ASP A 123 -17.83 -13.19 -25.61
N ALA A 124 -17.53 -13.23 -26.90
CA ALA A 124 -16.25 -12.83 -27.40
C ALA A 124 -16.10 -11.32 -27.17
N GLU A 125 -14.92 -10.93 -26.72
CA GLU A 125 -14.40 -9.56 -26.71
C GLU A 125 -14.76 -8.70 -25.50
N TRP A 126 -13.71 -8.07 -24.95
CA TRP A 126 -13.71 -7.20 -23.80
C TRP A 126 -14.79 -6.13 -23.92
N SER A 127 -15.92 -6.33 -23.24
CA SER A 127 -17.08 -5.44 -23.36
C SER A 127 -17.19 -4.55 -22.14
N SER A 128 -17.06 -3.25 -22.36
CA SER A 128 -17.12 -2.23 -21.30
C SER A 128 -18.45 -2.30 -20.57
N VAL A 129 -18.39 -2.31 -19.23
CA VAL A 129 -19.57 -2.29 -18.37
C VAL A 129 -19.49 -1.14 -17.38
N HIS A 130 -20.64 -0.54 -17.14
CA HIS A 130 -20.73 0.56 -16.17
C HIS A 130 -20.69 0.03 -14.74
N VAL A 131 -19.78 0.58 -13.95
CA VAL A 131 -19.69 0.34 -12.50
C VAL A 131 -19.53 1.68 -11.78
N PRO A 132 -19.91 1.76 -10.49
CA PRO A 132 -19.62 2.94 -9.69
C PRO A 132 -18.12 3.24 -9.66
N HIS A 133 -17.75 4.51 -9.84
CA HIS A 133 -16.36 4.97 -9.77
C HIS A 133 -15.68 4.65 -8.42
N ARG A 134 -16.46 4.47 -7.35
CA ARG A 134 -15.96 4.05 -6.04
C ARG A 134 -16.65 2.78 -5.59
N ILE A 135 -15.87 1.73 -5.34
CA ILE A 135 -16.36 0.46 -4.79
C ILE A 135 -15.60 0.19 -3.49
N GLY A 136 -16.32 0.26 -2.37
CA GLY A 136 -15.71 0.17 -1.05
C GLY A 136 -14.61 1.24 -0.85
N ALA A 137 -13.41 0.81 -0.48
CA ALA A 137 -12.27 1.69 -0.29
C ALA A 137 -11.49 1.99 -1.59
N TYR A 138 -11.88 1.46 -2.75
CA TYR A 138 -11.11 1.56 -4.00
C TYR A 138 -11.76 2.50 -5.01
N ILE A 139 -10.93 3.09 -5.88
CA ILE A 139 -11.37 3.91 -6.99
C ILE A 139 -11.21 3.08 -8.27
N ILE A 140 -12.31 2.86 -8.97
CA ILE A 140 -12.39 2.04 -10.17
C ILE A 140 -12.58 2.95 -11.37
N THR A 141 -11.69 2.83 -12.36
CA THR A 141 -11.67 3.68 -13.56
C THR A 141 -12.48 3.09 -14.69
N SER A 142 -12.44 1.77 -14.83
CA SER A 142 -13.15 1.02 -15.87
C SER A 142 -13.42 -0.41 -15.42
N ALA A 143 -14.39 -1.04 -16.07
CA ALA A 143 -14.67 -2.46 -15.90
C ALA A 143 -15.08 -3.06 -17.24
N TYR A 144 -14.68 -4.31 -17.45
CA TYR A 144 -14.92 -5.05 -18.69
C TYR A 144 -15.40 -6.44 -18.35
N THR A 145 -16.46 -6.87 -19.04
CA THR A 145 -16.81 -8.28 -19.11
C THR A 145 -15.77 -8.99 -19.97
N VAL A 146 -15.35 -10.16 -19.48
CA VAL A 146 -14.38 -11.04 -20.14
C VAL A 146 -14.96 -12.45 -20.14
N PRO A 147 -14.46 -13.36 -20.99
CA PRO A 147 -14.87 -14.76 -20.93
C PRO A 147 -14.76 -15.31 -19.50
N GLY A 148 -15.89 -15.71 -18.93
CA GLY A 148 -15.97 -16.28 -17.58
C GLY A 148 -16.05 -15.29 -16.42
N GLY A 149 -16.12 -13.97 -16.64
CA GLY A 149 -16.31 -13.03 -15.54
C GLY A 149 -16.16 -11.55 -15.87
N VAL A 150 -15.61 -10.79 -14.92
CA VAL A 150 -15.40 -9.33 -15.05
C VAL A 150 -14.05 -8.92 -14.48
N VAL A 151 -13.39 -8.00 -15.18
CA VAL A 151 -12.14 -7.35 -14.79
C VAL A 151 -12.44 -5.87 -14.48
N LEU A 152 -11.92 -5.38 -13.37
CA LEU A 152 -12.07 -4.01 -12.90
C LEU A 152 -10.68 -3.37 -12.76
N TYR A 153 -10.51 -2.17 -13.30
CA TYR A 153 -9.27 -1.40 -13.26
C TYR A 153 -9.28 -0.44 -12.09
N GLU A 154 -8.19 -0.40 -11.33
CA GLU A 154 -8.06 0.47 -10.15
C GLU A 154 -7.15 1.67 -10.47
N THR A 155 -7.56 2.87 -10.04
CA THR A 155 -6.85 4.14 -10.36
C THR A 155 -5.38 4.13 -10.00
N ASN A 156 -5.01 3.56 -8.86
CA ASN A 156 -3.65 3.60 -8.35
C ASN A 156 -2.80 2.42 -8.84
N GLY A 157 -3.42 1.50 -9.59
CA GLY A 157 -2.72 0.50 -10.39
C GLY A 157 -2.00 1.09 -11.60
N TYR A 158 -2.50 2.21 -12.12
CA TYR A 158 -2.02 2.87 -13.36
C TYR A 158 -0.64 3.53 -13.18
N MET A 159 0.37 3.10 -13.95
CA MET A 159 1.46 3.94 -14.52
C MET A 159 2.49 3.13 -15.32
N LEU A 160 3.19 2.18 -14.68
CA LEU A 160 4.11 1.24 -15.36
C LEU A 160 3.41 -0.08 -15.72
N ASN A 161 2.40 -0.40 -14.92
CA ASN A 161 1.58 -1.59 -15.04
C ASN A 161 0.12 -1.12 -15.00
N ASP A 162 -0.80 -1.93 -15.53
CA ASP A 162 -2.20 -1.84 -15.16
C ASP A 162 -2.44 -2.77 -13.98
N ALA A 163 -3.36 -2.41 -13.08
CA ALA A 163 -3.73 -3.29 -11.98
C ALA A 163 -5.18 -3.10 -11.57
N GLY A 164 -5.70 -4.12 -10.90
CA GLY A 164 -7.07 -4.09 -10.46
C GLY A 164 -7.55 -5.38 -9.81
N PHE A 165 -8.84 -5.61 -9.94
CA PHE A 165 -9.54 -6.76 -9.39
C PHE A 165 -10.23 -7.55 -10.51
N ALA A 166 -10.42 -8.83 -10.30
CA ALA A 166 -11.20 -9.67 -11.21
C ALA A 166 -12.12 -10.60 -10.41
N TYR A 167 -13.34 -10.74 -10.89
CA TYR A 167 -14.28 -11.73 -10.43
C TYR A 167 -14.38 -12.83 -11.48
N LEU A 168 -13.80 -13.99 -11.16
CA LEU A 168 -13.63 -15.12 -12.07
C LEU A 168 -14.05 -16.40 -11.33
N PRO A 169 -15.35 -16.77 -11.33
CA PRO A 169 -15.87 -17.92 -10.59
C PRO A 169 -15.20 -19.25 -10.95
N GLN A 170 -14.80 -19.40 -12.22
CA GLN A 170 -14.11 -20.59 -12.73
C GLN A 170 -12.59 -20.44 -12.76
N GLY A 171 -12.07 -19.31 -12.23
CA GLY A 171 -10.65 -18.93 -12.32
C GLY A 171 -10.27 -18.25 -13.64
N PRO A 172 -9.04 -17.71 -13.74
CA PRO A 172 -8.50 -17.13 -14.96
C PRO A 172 -8.42 -18.16 -16.09
N THR A 173 -8.87 -17.78 -17.28
CA THR A 173 -8.71 -18.60 -18.50
C THR A 173 -7.28 -18.48 -19.04
N ALA A 174 -6.87 -19.43 -19.89
CA ALA A 174 -5.55 -19.39 -20.52
C ALA A 174 -5.32 -18.13 -21.36
N ASP A 175 -6.38 -17.57 -21.96
CA ASP A 175 -6.31 -16.32 -22.73
C ASP A 175 -6.13 -15.08 -21.85
N LEU A 176 -6.56 -15.15 -20.58
CA LEU A 176 -6.40 -14.06 -19.62
C LEU A 176 -5.07 -14.16 -18.84
N ALA A 177 -4.63 -15.37 -18.50
CA ALA A 177 -3.45 -15.62 -17.69
C ALA A 177 -2.44 -16.50 -18.44
N ASN A 178 -1.77 -15.93 -19.43
CA ASN A 178 -0.71 -16.61 -20.17
C ASN A 178 0.69 -16.26 -19.59
N GLU A 179 1.75 -16.89 -20.11
CA GLU A 179 3.13 -16.67 -19.63
C GLU A 179 3.83 -15.46 -20.28
N ASP A 180 3.13 -14.73 -21.14
CA ASP A 180 3.69 -13.55 -21.81
C ASP A 180 3.95 -12.45 -20.78
N PHE A 181 5.02 -11.69 -21.01
CA PHE A 181 5.42 -10.60 -20.13
C PHE A 181 4.32 -9.52 -20.00
N GLU A 182 3.51 -9.36 -21.04
CA GLU A 182 2.41 -8.40 -21.12
C GLU A 182 1.10 -8.91 -20.50
N ALA A 183 1.04 -10.20 -20.14
CA ALA A 183 -0.19 -10.77 -19.62
C ALA A 183 -0.43 -10.47 -18.13
N PRO A 184 -1.70 -10.28 -17.73
CA PRO A 184 -2.04 -10.03 -16.35
C PRO A 184 -1.71 -11.23 -15.47
N ARG A 185 -0.95 -10.98 -14.42
CA ARG A 185 -0.69 -11.94 -13.34
C ARG A 185 -1.79 -11.84 -12.30
N PHE A 186 -2.49 -12.95 -12.06
CA PHE A 186 -3.58 -13.02 -11.08
C PHE A 186 -3.08 -13.58 -9.74
N THR A 187 -3.49 -12.95 -8.64
CA THR A 187 -3.29 -13.42 -7.26
C THR A 187 -4.64 -13.64 -6.61
N HIS A 188 -4.86 -14.84 -6.07
CA HIS A 188 -6.15 -15.20 -5.45
C HIS A 188 -6.39 -14.44 -4.14
N LEU A 189 -7.59 -13.89 -3.98
CA LEU A 189 -8.01 -13.12 -2.79
C LEU A 189 -9.06 -13.84 -1.93
N GLY A 190 -9.42 -15.07 -2.30
CA GLY A 190 -10.46 -15.86 -1.65
C GLY A 190 -11.78 -15.87 -2.43
N GLY A 191 -12.42 -17.04 -2.51
CA GLY A 191 -13.62 -17.24 -3.30
C GLY A 191 -13.36 -17.01 -4.80
N PRO A 192 -14.27 -16.35 -5.53
CA PRO A 192 -14.11 -16.07 -6.96
C PRO A 192 -13.26 -14.82 -7.27
N TRP A 193 -12.59 -14.24 -6.27
CA TRP A 193 -11.90 -12.95 -6.41
C TRP A 193 -10.40 -13.08 -6.57
N TYR A 194 -9.86 -12.22 -7.44
CA TYR A 194 -8.45 -12.11 -7.74
C TYR A 194 -8.04 -10.63 -7.79
N SER A 195 -6.82 -10.32 -7.40
CA SER A 195 -6.15 -9.10 -7.85
C SER A 195 -5.29 -9.42 -9.06
N TRP A 196 -5.11 -8.46 -9.94
CA TRP A 196 -4.26 -8.63 -11.10
C TRP A 196 -3.34 -7.43 -11.33
N THR A 197 -2.20 -7.70 -11.96
CA THR A 197 -1.25 -6.70 -12.44
C THR A 197 -0.74 -7.12 -13.82
N ALA A 198 -0.68 -6.21 -14.79
CA ALA A 198 -0.09 -6.44 -16.10
C ALA A 198 0.99 -5.37 -16.36
N SER A 199 2.19 -5.77 -16.73
CA SER A 199 3.25 -4.86 -17.19
C SER A 199 3.14 -4.65 -18.69
N TRP A 200 3.25 -3.39 -19.14
CA TRP A 200 3.33 -3.07 -20.57
C TRP A 200 4.79 -3.02 -21.05
#